data_AF-A0AB34CZK0-F1
#
_entry.id   AF-A0AB34CZK0-F1
#
_cell.length_a   1.000
_cell.length_b   1.000
_cell.length_c   1.000
_cell.angle_alpha   90.00
_cell.angle_beta   90.00
_cell.angle_gamma   90.00
#
_symmetry.space_group_name_H-M   'P 1'
#
loop_
_entity.id
_entity.type
_entity.pdbx_description
1 polymer ?
#
loop_
_entity_poly.entity_id
_entity_poly.type
_entity_poly.pdbx_seq_one_letter_code
_entity_poly.pdbx_strand_id
1 'polypeptide(L)' 'MKKEIKVEVKNDFTVCDNTGKLLQEFKVGEQFDVMLNENTWQFICGEIVVAEYNYFGNITMHDGFKLI' A
#
# COMPACT_ATOMS: atom_id res chain seq x y z
N MET A 1 -15.51 5.58 -6.79
CA MET A 1 -14.26 5.10 -6.16
C MET A 1 -13.96 3.71 -6.68
N LYS A 2 -12.72 3.42 -7.08
CA LYS A 2 -12.28 2.05 -7.40
C LYS A 2 -12.27 1.20 -6.13
N LYS A 3 -12.71 -0.05 -6.24
CA LYS A 3 -12.72 -1.04 -5.15
C LYS A 3 -11.43 -1.86 -5.06
N GLU A 4 -10.64 -1.84 -6.11
CA GLU A 4 -9.40 -2.59 -6.25
C GLU A 4 -8.42 -1.74 -7.07
N ILE A 5 -7.14 -1.82 -6.72
CA ILE A 5 -6.05 -1.20 -7.46
C ILE A 5 -4.92 -2.20 -7.61
N LYS A 6 -4.15 -2.06 -8.69
CA LYS A 6 -2.89 -2.77 -8.86
C LYS A 6 -1.74 -1.82 -8.60
N VAL A 7 -0.80 -2.23 -7.75
CA VAL A 7 0.36 -1.41 -7.37
C VAL A 7 1.65 -2.16 -7.62
N GLU A 8 2.70 -1.41 -7.89
CA GLU A 8 4.06 -1.92 -8.01
C GLU A 8 4.99 -1.22 -7.01
N VAL A 9 5.86 -1.99 -6.37
CA VAL A 9 6.88 -1.48 -5.45
C VAL A 9 7.96 -0.71 -6.21
N LYS A 10 8.23 0.53 -5.78
CA LYS A 10 9.20 1.44 -6.43
C LYS A 10 10.65 1.20 -5.99
N ASN A 11 10.88 0.82 -4.74
CA ASN A 11 12.20 0.61 -4.15
C ASN A 11 12.12 -0.54 -3.16
N ASP A 12 13.25 -1.22 -2.91
CA ASP A 12 13.34 -2.18 -1.81
C ASP A 12 13.14 -1.48 -0.46
N PHE A 13 12.25 -2.00 0.37
CA PHE A 13 12.12 -1.55 1.76
C PHE A 13 11.56 -2.66 2.65
N THR A 14 11.75 -2.50 3.96
CA THR A 14 11.26 -3.41 4.97
C THR A 14 10.33 -2.69 5.94
N VAL A 15 9.31 -3.40 6.39
CA VAL A 15 8.43 -3.00 7.48
C VAL A 15 8.83 -3.77 8.72
N CYS A 16 9.14 -3.05 9.80
CA CYS A 16 9.50 -3.63 11.09
C CYS A 16 8.50 -3.17 12.16
N ASP A 17 8.32 -3.98 13.19
CA ASP A 17 7.57 -3.57 14.38
C ASP A 17 8.35 -2.57 15.24
N ASN A 18 7.73 -2.12 16.34
CA ASN A 18 8.34 -1.18 17.28
C ASN A 18 9.54 -1.74 18.06
N THR A 19 9.77 -3.05 18.02
CA THR A 19 10.96 -3.72 18.59
C THR A 19 12.09 -3.86 17.58
N GLY A 20 11.86 -3.48 16.32
CA GLY A 20 12.79 -3.66 15.21
C GLY A 20 12.73 -5.05 14.58
N LYS A 21 11.76 -5.89 14.93
CA LYS A 21 11.56 -7.19 14.30
C LYS A 21 10.97 -6.99 12.92
N LEU A 22 11.58 -7.62 11.91
CA LEU A 22 11.08 -7.63 10.54
C LEU A 22 9.68 -8.28 10.49
N LEU A 23 8.71 -7.56 9.94
CA LEU A 23 7.36 -8.05 9.68
C LEU A 23 7.19 -8.44 8.21
N GLN A 24 7.65 -7.58 7.30
CA GLN A 24 7.48 -7.78 5.86
C GLN A 24 8.60 -7.10 5.08
N GLU A 25 8.98 -7.70 3.96
CA GLU A 25 9.91 -7.12 2.99
C GLU A 25 9.18 -6.90 1.68
N PHE A 26 9.50 -5.79 1.01
CA PHE A 26 9.00 -5.44 -0.32
C PHE A 26 10.19 -5.24 -1.24
N LYS A 27 10.15 -5.87 -2.41
CA LYS A 27 11.19 -5.81 -3.44
C LYS A 27 10.72 -5.00 -4.64
N VAL A 28 11.62 -4.20 -5.19
CA VAL A 28 11.35 -3.40 -6.38
C VAL A 28 10.79 -4.27 -7.52
N GLY A 29 9.71 -3.80 -8.13
CA GLY A 29 9.03 -4.50 -9.22
C GLY A 29 8.00 -5.55 -8.77
N GLU A 30 7.89 -5.88 -7.48
CA GLU A 30 6.78 -6.70 -6.99
C GLU A 30 5.45 -6.00 -7.21
N GLN A 31 4.44 -6.77 -7.62
CA GLN A 31 3.12 -6.26 -7.94
C GLN A 31 2.05 -6.93 -7.07
N PHE A 32 1.09 -6.13 -6.64
CA PHE A 32 0.01 -6.58 -5.78
C PHE A 32 -1.33 -6.02 -6.26
N ASP A 33 -2.34 -6.87 -6.30
CA ASP A 33 -3.73 -6.47 -6.40
C ASP A 33 -4.25 -6.21 -4.98
N VAL A 34 -4.70 -4.98 -4.72
CA VAL A 34 -5.04 -4.50 -3.38
C VAL A 34 -6.49 -4.02 -3.36
N MET A 35 -7.26 -4.62 -2.46
CA MET A 35 -8.67 -4.26 -2.27
C MET A 35 -8.83 -3.07 -1.31
N LEU A 36 -9.84 -2.26 -1.58
CA LEU A 36 -10.25 -1.17 -0.70
C LEU A 36 -10.90 -1.73 0.57
N ASN A 37 -10.41 -1.31 1.72
CA ASN A 37 -11.14 -1.44 2.98
C ASN A 37 -12.24 -0.38 3.02
N GLU A 38 -13.50 -0.79 2.83
CA GLU A 38 -14.65 0.12 2.76
C GLU A 38 -14.90 0.87 4.08
N ASN A 39 -14.40 0.37 5.21
CA ASN A 39 -14.57 1.01 6.52
C ASN A 39 -13.56 2.14 6.77
N THR A 40 -12.34 2.01 6.25
CA THR A 40 -11.25 2.98 6.46
C THR A 40 -10.91 3.80 5.22
N TRP A 41 -11.44 3.41 4.05
CA TRP A 41 -11.13 3.96 2.73
C TRP A 41 -9.66 3.84 2.33
N GLN A 42 -8.99 2.81 2.85
CA GLN A 42 -7.57 2.53 2.63
C GLN A 42 -7.37 1.24 1.81
N PHE A 43 -6.32 1.23 1.02
CA PHE A 43 -5.79 0.05 0.35
C PHE A 43 -4.62 -0.47 1.18
N ILE A 44 -4.74 -1.67 1.73
CA ILE A 44 -3.76 -2.25 2.67
C ILE A 44 -3.14 -3.49 2.04
N CYS A 45 -1.81 -3.50 1.94
CA CYS A 45 -1.04 -4.65 1.46
C CYS A 45 -0.17 -5.17 2.62
N GLY A 46 -0.58 -6.28 3.22
CA GLY A 46 0.08 -6.80 4.43
C GLY A 46 0.05 -5.77 5.56
N GLU A 47 1.24 -5.34 6.03
CA GLU A 47 1.40 -4.44 7.18
C GLU A 47 1.47 -2.94 6.78
N ILE A 48 1.25 -2.58 5.52
CA ILE A 48 1.35 -1.19 5.05
C ILE A 48 0.11 -0.71 4.30
N VAL A 49 -0.30 0.53 4.56
CA VAL A 49 -1.29 1.24 3.74
C VAL A 49 -0.58 1.71 2.47
N VAL A 50 -0.93 1.13 1.32
CA VAL A 50 -0.30 1.47 0.03
C VAL A 50 -0.91 2.70 -0.61
N ALA A 51 -2.18 2.96 -0.32
CA ALA A 51 -2.91 4.11 -0.82
C ALA A 51 -4.17 4.35 0.02
N GLU A 52 -4.72 5.57 -0.03
CA GLU A 52 -5.99 5.89 0.63
C GLU A 52 -6.76 6.95 -0.14
N TYR A 53 -8.09 6.96 0.01
CA TYR A 53 -8.90 8.06 -0.49
C TYR A 53 -8.92 9.22 0.49
N ASN A 54 -8.70 10.43 -0.01
CA ASN A 54 -9.01 11.63 0.74
C ASN A 54 -10.52 11.96 0.68
N TYR A 55 -10.93 12.98 1.44
CA TYR A 55 -12.33 13.42 1.51
C TYR A 55 -12.96 13.77 0.15
N PHE A 56 -12.16 14.18 -0.83
CA PHE A 56 -12.62 14.52 -2.18
C PHE A 56 -12.70 13.30 -3.12
N GLY A 57 -12.37 12.10 -2.63
CA GLY A 57 -12.34 10.87 -3.42
C GLY A 57 -11.12 10.73 -4.32
N ASN A 58 -10.04 11.51 -4.08
CA ASN A 58 -8.77 11.36 -4.77
C ASN A 58 -7.87 10.36 -4.01
N ILE A 59 -7.14 9.53 -4.75
CA ILE A 59 -6.21 8.56 -4.17
C ILE A 59 -4.87 9.25 -3.87
N THR A 60 -4.40 9.10 -2.64
CA THR A 60 -3.04 9.45 -2.22
C THR A 60 -2.25 8.15 -2.10
N MET A 61 -1.14 8.04 -2.83
CA MET A 61 -0.28 6.85 -2.83
C MET A 61 0.81 6.96 -1.75
N HIS A 62 1.16 5.84 -1.14
CA HIS A 62 2.36 5.73 -0.32
C HIS A 62 3.62 5.83 -1.21
N ASP A 63 4.66 6.52 -0.74
CA ASP A 63 5.85 6.86 -1.53
C ASP A 63 6.60 5.65 -2.09
N GLY A 64 6.50 4.51 -1.40
CA GLY A 64 7.10 3.22 -1.76
C GLY A 64 6.41 2.49 -2.93
N PHE A 65 5.24 2.95 -3.38
CA PHE A 65 4.45 2.29 -4.42
C PHE A 65 4.11 3.24 -5.57
N LYS A 66 3.81 2.66 -6.74
CA LYS A 66 3.15 3.35 -7.85
C LYS A 66 1.92 2.57 -8.29
N LEU A 67 0.90 3.28 -8.71
CA LEU A 67 -0.28 2.69 -9.35
C LEU A 67 0.10 2.26 -10.77
N ILE A 68 -0.31 1.06 -11.19
CA ILE A 68 -0.11 0.53 -12.55
C ILE A 68 -1.43 0.07 -13.19
#